data_AF-A0A1F3V7Y8-F1
#
_entry.id   AF-A0A1F3V7Y8-F1
#
_cell.length_a   1.000
_cell.length_b   1.000
_cell.length_c   1.000
_cell.angle_alpha   90.00
_cell.angle_beta   90.00
_cell.angle_gamma   90.00
#
_symmetry.space_group_name_H-M   'P 1'
#
loop_
_entity.id
_entity.type
_entity.pdbx_description
1 polymer ?
#
loop_
_entity_poly.entity_id
_entity_poly.type
_entity_poly.pdbx_seq_one_letter_code
_entity_poly.pdbx_strand_id
1 'polypeptide(L)'
;MDSKNVAGMSLKGGRKDNFYFCLLEHYPEKDRWFLRSLLHVKDEEGLDGNDAIQNWLQEFSPNHLIVDCPISDTACKRCLQICPGINRCVDPEVTKIKKLIADLMEQDSKLQKTNPKQYEYDRNSDDLFDFSKDFFEKDTSEHILSRAFKRKLKKGYLPYWNRPVDVWIWFNYYDLLLKFFNLSFDSFGNISLMLLSRFAYLRRHFSVELNLYEGNIYLIIIELLRAKIIQKKDVLVFMDIERGVDARLDLAKAISEKFNIFIYDQELEILVKNGRAFESFLLALAGKNIHQNKIRPLPSWAQMDSSRFVVPIFKLLSMANC
;
A
#
# COMPACT_ATOMS: atom_id res chain seq x y z
N MET A 1 16.15 21.28 -16.54
CA MET A 1 14.98 20.39 -16.74
C MET A 1 14.92 19.53 -15.49
N ASP A 2 13.92 19.70 -14.65
CA ASP A 2 13.85 18.97 -13.38
C ASP A 2 13.72 17.48 -13.69
N SER A 3 14.75 16.70 -13.32
CA SER A 3 14.66 15.25 -13.46
C SER A 3 13.61 14.74 -12.48
N LYS A 4 12.71 13.88 -12.97
CA LYS A 4 11.68 13.30 -12.11
C LYS A 4 12.31 12.12 -11.39
N ASN A 5 12.46 12.25 -10.08
CA ASN A 5 13.05 11.20 -9.27
C ASN A 5 12.13 10.83 -8.08
N VAL A 6 12.08 9.53 -7.79
CA VAL A 6 11.17 8.95 -6.80
C VAL A 6 11.92 7.92 -6.00
N ALA A 7 11.85 8.07 -4.68
CA ALA A 7 12.40 7.12 -3.74
C ALA A 7 11.29 6.23 -3.14
N GLY A 8 11.62 4.98 -2.87
CA GLY A 8 10.83 4.07 -2.05
C GLY A 8 11.64 3.59 -0.85
N MET A 9 11.00 3.51 0.32
CA MET A 9 11.62 3.02 1.55
C MET A 9 10.64 2.14 2.33
N SER A 10 10.94 0.84 2.44
CA SER A 10 10.21 -0.07 3.30
C SER A 10 10.86 -0.14 4.69
N LEU A 11 10.08 0.19 5.72
CA LEU A 11 10.48 0.17 7.13
C LEU A 11 9.77 -0.97 7.85
N LYS A 12 10.46 -2.10 7.98
CA LYS A 12 9.95 -3.27 8.69
C LYS A 12 11.00 -3.83 9.63
N GLY A 13 10.55 -4.38 10.77
CA GLY A 13 11.41 -5.07 11.72
C GLY A 13 11.68 -4.32 13.04
N GLY A 14 12.77 -4.70 13.71
CA GLY A 14 13.22 -4.17 14.99
C GLY A 14 14.25 -3.05 14.89
N ARG A 15 14.92 -2.73 16.00
CA ARG A 15 15.95 -1.67 16.06
C ARG A 15 17.14 -1.95 15.14
N LYS A 16 17.66 -3.19 15.16
CA LYS A 16 18.81 -3.63 14.37
C LYS A 16 18.45 -4.09 12.95
N ASP A 17 17.20 -3.86 12.53
CA ASP A 17 16.79 -4.29 11.18
C ASP A 17 17.28 -3.31 10.13
N ASN A 18 17.74 -3.91 9.03
CA ASN A 18 18.25 -3.22 7.87
C ASN A 18 17.09 -2.82 6.96
N PHE A 19 17.21 -1.68 6.31
CA PHE A 19 16.24 -1.22 5.32
C PHE A 19 16.96 -0.62 4.11
N TYR A 20 16.21 -0.41 3.03
CA TYR A 20 16.76 0.06 1.77
C TYR A 20 16.05 1.32 1.31
N PHE A 21 16.80 2.26 0.75
CA PHE A 21 16.25 3.27 -0.15
C PHE A 21 16.45 2.81 -1.59
N CYS A 22 15.38 2.88 -2.38
CA CYS A 22 15.40 2.58 -3.81
C CYS A 22 15.01 3.83 -4.58
N LEU A 23 15.89 4.35 -5.45
CA LEU A 23 15.65 5.54 -6.25
C LEU A 23 15.42 5.18 -7.71
N LEU A 24 14.26 5.57 -8.23
CA LEU A 24 13.95 5.57 -9.65
C LEU A 24 14.08 6.99 -10.21
N GLU A 25 14.74 7.13 -11.35
CA GLU A 25 14.87 8.43 -12.03
C GLU A 25 14.49 8.32 -13.51
N HIS A 26 13.74 9.31 -13.98
CA HIS A 26 13.34 9.44 -15.37
C HIS A 26 14.39 10.23 -16.15
N TYR A 27 14.80 9.67 -17.28
CA TYR A 27 15.67 10.32 -18.26
C TYR A 27 14.82 10.70 -19.48
N PRO A 28 14.48 12.00 -19.64
CA PRO A 28 13.55 12.45 -20.68
C PRO A 28 14.00 12.13 -22.10
N GLU A 29 15.32 12.18 -22.36
CA GLU A 29 15.90 11.94 -23.69
C GLU A 29 15.58 10.54 -24.25
N LYS A 30 15.44 9.54 -23.37
CA LYS A 30 15.18 8.14 -23.75
C LYS A 30 13.78 7.66 -23.34
N ASP A 31 12.97 8.56 -22.78
CA ASP A 31 11.72 8.27 -22.09
C ASP A 31 11.78 6.99 -21.22
N ARG A 32 12.86 6.87 -20.44
CA ARG A 32 13.20 5.65 -19.72
C ARG A 32 13.47 5.94 -18.26
N TRP A 33 13.04 5.03 -17.39
CA TRP A 33 13.33 5.08 -15.98
C TRP A 33 14.54 4.21 -15.66
N PHE A 34 15.34 4.60 -14.68
CA PHE A 34 16.51 3.85 -14.24
C PHE A 34 16.42 3.65 -12.74
N LEU A 35 16.75 2.46 -12.28
CA LEU A 35 17.14 2.27 -10.89
C LEU A 35 18.52 2.91 -10.69
N ARG A 36 18.54 4.15 -10.21
CA ARG A 36 19.76 4.94 -10.08
C ARG A 36 20.53 4.62 -8.80
N SER A 37 19.84 4.31 -7.72
CA SER A 37 20.47 4.06 -6.44
C SER A 37 19.69 3.04 -5.61
N LEU A 38 20.43 2.18 -4.93
CA LEU A 38 19.92 1.22 -3.96
C LEU A 38 20.80 1.29 -2.69
N LEU A 39 20.45 2.21 -1.79
CA LEU A 39 21.19 2.39 -0.53
C LEU A 39 20.73 1.35 0.48
N HIS A 40 21.67 0.59 1.01
CA HIS A 40 21.46 -0.29 2.15
C HIS A 40 21.79 0.46 3.44
N VAL A 41 20.81 0.64 4.31
CA VAL A 41 21.01 1.24 5.63
C VAL A 41 21.08 0.13 6.67
N LYS A 42 22.21 0.05 7.37
CA LYS A 42 22.50 -0.92 8.42
C LYS A 42 23.08 -0.18 9.61
N ASP A 43 22.67 -0.58 10.81
CA ASP A 43 23.28 -0.10 12.05
C ASP A 43 24.51 -1.00 12.34
N GLU A 44 25.66 -0.69 11.75
CA GLU A 44 26.94 -1.38 12.02
C GLU A 44 27.82 -0.56 12.98
N GLU A 45 28.70 -1.21 13.76
CA GLU A 45 29.58 -0.52 14.71
C GLU A 45 30.56 0.41 13.97
N GLY A 46 30.39 1.73 14.12
CA GLY A 46 31.31 2.75 13.61
C GLY A 46 30.84 3.51 12.35
N LEU A 47 29.74 3.11 11.71
CA LEU A 47 29.09 3.86 10.62
C LEU A 47 27.69 4.24 11.08
N ASP A 48 27.45 5.55 11.30
CA ASP A 48 26.12 6.02 11.65
C ASP A 48 25.23 5.93 10.40
N GLY A 49 24.29 4.98 10.39
CA GLY A 49 23.31 4.83 9.32
C GLY A 49 22.53 6.12 9.04
N ASN A 50 22.45 7.04 10.01
CA ASN A 50 21.81 8.35 9.81
C ASN A 50 22.63 9.28 8.90
N ASP A 51 23.96 9.27 8.99
CA ASP A 51 24.83 10.08 8.13
C ASP A 51 24.73 9.61 6.68
N ALA A 52 24.67 8.29 6.47
CA ALA A 52 24.46 7.70 5.15
C ALA A 52 23.14 8.16 4.51
N ILE A 53 22.05 8.23 5.29
CA ILE A 53 20.76 8.72 4.83
C ILE A 53 20.83 10.20 4.45
N GLN A 54 21.47 11.02 5.28
CA GLN A 54 21.56 12.45 5.03
C GLN A 54 22.39 12.74 3.78
N ASN A 55 23.54 12.08 3.62
CA ASN A 55 24.37 12.18 2.43
C ASN A 55 23.61 11.75 1.17
N TRP A 56 22.87 10.64 1.25
CA TRP A 56 22.07 10.14 0.13
C TRP A 56 20.94 11.10 -0.26
N LEU A 57 20.23 11.66 0.72
CA LEU A 57 19.18 12.66 0.47
C LEU A 57 19.76 13.94 -0.15
N GLN A 58 20.95 14.36 0.25
CA GLN A 58 21.63 15.51 -0.33
C GLN A 58 22.10 15.23 -1.76
N GLU A 59 22.73 14.08 -2.00
CA GLU A 59 23.25 13.68 -3.31
C GLU A 59 22.14 13.55 -4.36
N PHE A 60 21.05 12.85 -4.01
CA PHE A 60 20.02 12.51 -4.97
C PHE A 60 18.81 13.45 -4.95
N SER A 61 18.56 14.15 -3.84
CA SER A 61 17.46 15.12 -3.67
C SER A 61 16.13 14.65 -4.29
N PRO A 62 15.54 13.54 -3.82
CA PRO A 62 14.32 13.00 -4.41
C PRO A 62 13.13 13.97 -4.29
N ASN A 63 12.27 14.04 -5.32
CA ASN A 63 11.06 14.86 -5.28
C ASN A 63 9.97 14.20 -4.42
N HIS A 64 9.90 12.88 -4.46
CA HIS A 64 8.89 12.06 -3.80
C HIS A 64 9.55 10.90 -3.05
N LEU A 65 9.08 10.62 -1.83
CA LEU A 65 9.45 9.44 -1.05
C LEU A 65 8.18 8.69 -0.64
N ILE A 66 8.11 7.41 -1.01
CA ILE A 66 6.98 6.54 -0.70
C ILE A 66 7.42 5.57 0.40
N VAL A 67 6.66 5.54 1.49
CA VAL A 67 6.92 4.69 2.66
C VAL A 67 5.76 3.75 2.95
N ASP A 68 6.02 2.61 3.59
CA ASP A 68 5.01 1.62 3.97
C ASP A 68 4.51 1.77 5.42
N CYS A 69 4.65 2.96 6.01
CA CYS A 69 4.22 3.28 7.36
C CYS A 69 3.19 4.43 7.38
N PRO A 70 2.24 4.43 8.34
CA PRO A 70 1.31 5.53 8.53
C PRO A 70 2.01 6.87 8.75
N ILE A 71 1.77 7.84 7.85
CA ILE A 71 2.35 9.20 7.96
C ILE A 71 1.43 10.22 8.63
N SER A 72 0.14 9.91 8.70
CA SER A 72 -0.89 10.73 9.34
C SER A 72 -1.44 10.07 10.58
N ASP A 73 -1.80 10.86 11.58
CA ASP A 73 -2.38 10.36 12.83
C ASP A 73 -3.86 9.99 12.72
N THR A 74 -4.31 9.17 13.67
CA THR A 74 -5.73 8.84 13.85
C THR A 74 -6.52 10.00 14.44
N ALA A 75 -7.85 9.98 14.29
CA ALA A 75 -8.73 10.99 14.89
C ALA A 75 -8.49 11.15 16.40
N CYS A 76 -8.38 10.04 17.15
CA CYS A 76 -8.17 10.13 18.60
C CYS A 76 -6.80 10.71 18.99
N LYS A 77 -5.75 10.51 18.20
CA LYS A 77 -4.43 11.11 18.47
C LYS A 77 -4.41 12.62 18.28
N ARG A 78 -5.27 13.13 17.37
CA ARG A 78 -5.42 14.57 17.11
C ARG A 78 -6.46 15.23 18.02
N CYS A 79 -7.26 14.44 18.73
CA CYS A 79 -8.34 14.94 19.56
C CYS A 79 -7.81 15.54 20.87
N LEU A 80 -8.18 16.79 21.15
CA LEU A 80 -7.82 17.51 22.37
C LEU A 80 -8.91 17.41 23.47
N GLN A 81 -10.06 16.83 23.16
CA GLN A 81 -11.21 16.75 24.06
C GLN A 81 -11.10 15.54 25.01
N ILE A 82 -11.71 15.64 26.19
CA ILE A 82 -11.85 14.50 27.10
C ILE A 82 -12.70 13.43 26.41
N CYS A 83 -12.13 12.24 26.23
CA CYS A 83 -12.77 11.18 25.46
C CYS A 83 -14.03 10.65 26.18
N PRO A 84 -15.24 10.75 25.57
CA PRO A 84 -16.47 10.21 26.15
C PRO A 84 -16.61 8.69 25.96
N GLY A 85 -15.59 8.05 25.37
CA GLY A 85 -15.59 6.67 24.91
C GLY A 85 -16.03 6.54 23.45
N ILE A 86 -15.64 5.43 22.81
CA ILE A 86 -15.79 5.20 21.37
C ILE A 86 -17.24 5.34 20.92
N ASN A 87 -18.20 4.75 21.64
CA ASN A 87 -19.61 4.73 21.26
C ASN A 87 -20.29 6.10 21.33
N ARG A 88 -19.74 7.03 22.12
CA ARG A 88 -20.26 8.39 22.31
C ARG A 88 -19.37 9.46 21.69
N CYS A 89 -18.41 9.05 20.85
CA CYS A 89 -17.52 9.97 20.17
C CYS A 89 -18.32 10.87 19.22
N VAL A 90 -18.15 12.18 19.40
CA VAL A 90 -18.79 13.23 18.60
C VAL A 90 -17.90 13.77 17.49
N ASP A 91 -16.71 13.20 17.35
CA ASP A 91 -15.77 13.59 16.29
C ASP A 91 -16.42 13.33 14.91
N PRO A 92 -16.53 14.35 14.03
CA PRO A 92 -17.24 14.22 12.76
C PRO A 92 -16.68 13.11 11.86
N GLU A 93 -15.37 12.90 11.87
CA GLU A 93 -14.71 11.85 11.07
C GLU A 93 -15.15 10.47 11.57
N VAL A 94 -15.09 10.26 12.89
CA VAL A 94 -15.49 9.00 13.52
C VAL A 94 -16.96 8.71 13.29
N THR A 95 -17.84 9.71 13.46
CA THR A 95 -19.28 9.56 13.24
C THR A 95 -19.59 9.23 11.79
N LYS A 96 -18.94 9.91 10.83
CA LYS A 96 -19.12 9.67 9.39
C LYS A 96 -18.72 8.24 8.99
N ILE A 97 -17.56 7.77 9.46
CA ILE A 97 -17.09 6.41 9.17
C ILE A 97 -18.03 5.36 9.78
N LYS A 98 -18.47 5.55 11.03
CA LYS A 98 -19.42 4.64 11.66
C LYS A 98 -20.73 4.56 10.90
N LYS A 99 -21.23 5.70 10.41
CA LYS A 99 -22.43 5.75 9.57
C LYS A 99 -22.22 4.98 8.26
N LEU A 100 -21.10 5.18 7.57
CA LEU A 100 -20.80 4.43 6.33
C LEU A 100 -20.79 2.91 6.55
N ILE A 101 -20.19 2.44 7.65
CA ILE A 101 -20.19 1.01 7.99
C ILE A 101 -21.61 0.52 8.29
N ALA A 102 -22.39 1.29 9.05
CA ALA A 102 -23.77 0.94 9.38
C ALA A 102 -24.67 0.88 8.13
N ASP A 103 -24.57 1.88 7.26
CA ASP A 103 -25.33 1.97 6.01
C ASP A 103 -25.02 0.77 5.11
N LEU A 104 -23.74 0.38 4.97
CA LEU A 104 -23.33 -0.80 4.19
C LEU A 104 -23.88 -2.09 4.79
N MET A 105 -23.83 -2.25 6.11
CA MET A 105 -24.41 -3.42 6.79
C MET A 105 -25.94 -3.48 6.67
N GLU A 106 -26.61 -2.33 6.68
CA GLU A 106 -28.06 -2.25 6.50
C GLU A 106 -28.46 -2.63 5.07
N GLN A 107 -27.72 -2.15 4.06
CA GLN A 107 -27.92 -2.52 2.66
C GLN A 107 -27.79 -4.04 2.45
N ASP A 108 -26.74 -4.65 2.99
CA ASP A 108 -26.56 -6.10 2.92
C ASP A 108 -27.69 -6.87 3.65
N SER A 109 -28.15 -6.37 4.80
CA SER A 109 -29.30 -6.97 5.51
C SER A 109 -30.60 -6.85 4.71
N LYS A 110 -30.81 -5.73 4.00
CA LYS A 110 -31.97 -5.54 3.11
C LYS A 110 -31.94 -6.53 1.95
N LEU A 111 -30.79 -6.74 1.32
CA LEU A 111 -30.64 -7.74 0.25
C LEU A 111 -31.00 -9.15 0.74
N GLN A 112 -30.49 -9.53 1.92
CA GLN A 112 -30.79 -10.83 2.53
C GLN A 112 -32.29 -11.01 2.83
N LYS A 113 -32.96 -9.97 3.33
CA LYS A 113 -34.40 -10.03 3.66
C LYS A 113 -35.30 -10.03 2.43
N THR A 114 -34.92 -9.29 1.39
CA THR A 114 -35.76 -9.10 0.19
C THR A 114 -35.75 -10.33 -0.71
N ASN A 115 -34.59 -10.98 -0.89
CA ASN A 115 -34.50 -12.18 -1.71
C ASN A 115 -33.51 -13.21 -1.11
N PRO A 116 -33.92 -13.95 -0.06
CA PRO A 116 -33.02 -14.81 0.71
C PRO A 116 -32.44 -15.97 -0.11
N LYS A 117 -33.22 -16.52 -1.06
CA LYS A 117 -32.74 -17.62 -1.92
C LYS A 117 -31.68 -17.15 -2.91
N GLN A 118 -31.93 -16.03 -3.58
CA GLN A 118 -30.96 -15.45 -4.51
C GLN A 118 -29.70 -15.01 -3.75
N TYR A 119 -29.87 -14.40 -2.58
CA TYR A 119 -28.76 -14.00 -1.72
C TYR A 119 -27.86 -15.19 -1.34
N GLU A 120 -28.43 -16.31 -0.92
CA GLU A 120 -27.67 -17.52 -0.59
C GLU A 120 -27.03 -18.15 -1.85
N TYR A 121 -27.71 -18.11 -2.99
CA TYR A 121 -27.17 -18.58 -4.27
C TYR A 121 -25.96 -17.75 -4.72
N ASP A 122 -26.10 -16.43 -4.77
CA ASP A 122 -25.03 -15.50 -5.17
C ASP A 122 -23.85 -15.62 -4.20
N ARG A 123 -24.11 -15.72 -2.89
CA ARG A 123 -23.05 -15.93 -1.90
C ARG A 123 -22.30 -17.25 -2.09
N ASN A 124 -23.02 -18.35 -2.32
CA ASN A 124 -22.39 -19.64 -2.57
C ASN A 124 -21.67 -19.65 -3.93
N SER A 125 -22.17 -18.93 -4.93
CA SER A 125 -21.52 -18.74 -6.22
C SER A 125 -20.21 -17.94 -6.10
N ASP A 126 -20.15 -16.96 -5.20
CA ASP A 126 -18.92 -16.22 -4.91
C ASP A 126 -17.90 -17.08 -4.15
N ASP A 127 -18.37 -18.02 -3.31
CA ASP A 127 -17.54 -19.03 -2.65
C ASP A 127 -17.08 -20.17 -3.61
N LEU A 128 -17.81 -20.40 -4.72
CA LEU A 128 -17.43 -21.37 -5.75
C LEU A 128 -16.22 -20.86 -6.52
N PHE A 129 -15.08 -21.51 -6.24
CA PHE A 129 -13.79 -21.19 -6.81
C PHE A 129 -13.76 -21.49 -8.32
N ASP A 130 -13.96 -20.45 -9.14
CA ASP A 130 -13.80 -20.52 -10.59
C ASP A 130 -12.49 -19.83 -10.99
N PHE A 131 -11.54 -20.60 -11.53
CA PHE A 131 -10.26 -20.07 -12.02
C PHE A 131 -10.43 -19.09 -13.19
N SER A 132 -11.59 -19.10 -13.87
CA SER A 132 -11.87 -18.29 -15.06
C SER A 132 -12.62 -16.99 -14.77
N LYS A 133 -13.25 -16.84 -13.60
CA LYS A 133 -13.97 -15.62 -13.23
C LYS A 133 -12.97 -14.53 -12.78
N ASP A 134 -13.04 -13.36 -13.43
CA ASP A 134 -12.21 -12.17 -13.18
C ASP A 134 -12.58 -11.51 -11.83
N PHE A 135 -12.40 -12.24 -10.71
CA PHE A 135 -12.62 -11.76 -9.34
C PHE A 135 -11.77 -10.51 -9.01
N PHE A 136 -10.74 -10.26 -9.81
CA PHE A 136 -9.83 -9.13 -9.65
C PHE A 136 -10.48 -7.77 -9.95
N GLU A 137 -11.57 -7.74 -10.71
CA GLU A 137 -12.16 -6.47 -11.15
C GLU A 137 -13.18 -5.86 -10.17
N LYS A 138 -13.72 -6.65 -9.23
CA LYS A 138 -14.76 -6.19 -8.29
C LYS A 138 -14.15 -5.69 -6.98
N ASP A 139 -14.71 -4.61 -6.43
CA ASP A 139 -14.35 -4.15 -5.09
C ASP A 139 -15.15 -4.92 -4.01
N THR A 140 -14.57 -5.06 -2.80
CA THR A 140 -15.15 -5.83 -1.68
C THR A 140 -16.58 -5.40 -1.32
N SER A 141 -16.89 -4.12 -1.53
CA SER A 141 -18.17 -3.51 -1.16
C SER A 141 -19.23 -3.54 -2.27
N GLU A 142 -18.88 -3.97 -3.50
CA GLU A 142 -19.77 -3.95 -4.66
C GLU A 142 -20.62 -5.23 -4.81
N HIS A 143 -20.39 -6.24 -3.98
CA HIS A 143 -21.09 -7.51 -4.01
C HIS A 143 -21.56 -7.93 -2.60
N ILE A 144 -22.22 -9.08 -2.51
CA ILE A 144 -22.64 -9.63 -1.23
C ILE A 144 -21.44 -9.72 -0.30
N LEU A 145 -21.55 -9.08 0.87
CA LEU A 145 -20.41 -8.97 1.77
C LEU A 145 -19.95 -10.36 2.23
N SER A 146 -18.65 -10.64 2.08
CA SER A 146 -18.08 -11.91 2.52
C SER A 146 -18.28 -12.13 4.02
N ARG A 147 -18.34 -13.40 4.46
CA ARG A 147 -18.46 -13.74 5.90
C ARG A 147 -17.31 -13.15 6.73
N ALA A 148 -16.10 -13.10 6.16
CA ALA A 148 -14.95 -12.53 6.83
C ALA A 148 -15.10 -11.01 6.94
N PHE A 149 -15.49 -10.34 5.85
CA PHE A 149 -15.64 -8.89 5.84
C PHE A 149 -16.77 -8.43 6.77
N LYS A 150 -17.92 -9.11 6.78
CA LYS A 150 -18.98 -8.85 7.77
C LYS A 150 -18.50 -8.98 9.21
N ARG A 151 -17.67 -9.98 9.52
CA ARG A 151 -17.08 -10.11 10.87
C ARG A 151 -16.17 -8.93 11.19
N LYS A 152 -15.38 -8.43 10.24
CA LYS A 152 -14.56 -7.23 10.40
C LYS A 152 -15.42 -5.99 10.67
N LEU A 153 -16.45 -5.76 9.86
CA LEU A 153 -17.37 -4.61 10.04
C LEU A 153 -18.10 -4.67 11.39
N LYS A 154 -18.51 -5.85 11.84
CA LYS A 154 -19.13 -6.07 13.17
C LYS A 154 -18.18 -5.78 14.33
N LYS A 155 -16.89 -6.11 14.21
CA LYS A 155 -15.87 -5.73 15.21
C LYS A 155 -15.73 -4.22 15.31
N GLY A 156 -16.01 -3.52 14.21
CA GLY A 156 -16.16 -2.07 14.19
C GLY A 156 -14.86 -1.31 13.97
N TYR A 157 -15.03 -0.02 13.72
CA TYR A 157 -13.95 0.95 13.56
C TYR A 157 -13.45 1.44 14.92
N LEU A 158 -12.15 1.30 15.18
CA LEU A 158 -11.50 1.77 16.40
C LEU A 158 -10.75 3.08 16.12
N PRO A 159 -11.28 4.25 16.50
CA PRO A 159 -10.77 5.54 16.03
C PRO A 159 -9.39 5.95 16.59
N TYR A 160 -8.85 5.21 17.55
CA TYR A 160 -7.47 5.37 18.04
C TYR A 160 -6.46 4.49 17.30
N TRP A 161 -6.95 3.51 16.54
CA TRP A 161 -6.16 2.49 15.87
C TRP A 161 -6.29 2.57 14.34
N ASN A 162 -7.49 2.89 13.88
CA ASN A 162 -7.85 2.98 12.49
C ASN A 162 -7.95 4.42 12.02
N ARG A 163 -7.68 4.61 10.73
CA ARG A 163 -7.91 5.83 9.98
C ARG A 163 -9.04 5.64 8.97
N PRO A 164 -9.65 6.72 8.44
CA PRO A 164 -10.61 6.65 7.35
C PRO A 164 -10.09 5.86 6.14
N VAL A 165 -8.80 6.02 5.81
CA VAL A 165 -8.15 5.29 4.72
C VAL A 165 -8.16 3.77 4.95
N ASP A 166 -8.09 3.31 6.20
CA ASP A 166 -8.16 1.87 6.52
C ASP A 166 -9.50 1.29 6.10
N VAL A 167 -10.58 2.03 6.38
CA VAL A 167 -11.94 1.62 6.02
C VAL A 167 -12.13 1.62 4.51
N TRP A 168 -11.56 2.61 3.81
CA TRP A 168 -11.51 2.58 2.35
C TRP A 168 -10.76 1.34 1.85
N ILE A 169 -9.60 1.00 2.43
CA ILE A 169 -8.88 -0.22 2.07
C ILE A 169 -9.73 -1.46 2.34
N TRP A 170 -10.50 -1.51 3.44
CA TRP A 170 -11.39 -2.63 3.69
C TRP A 170 -12.43 -2.78 2.57
N PHE A 171 -13.07 -1.67 2.20
CA PHE A 171 -14.15 -1.63 1.22
C PHE A 171 -13.69 -2.04 -0.19
N ASN A 172 -12.40 -1.91 -0.50
CA ASN A 172 -11.85 -2.14 -1.84
C ASN A 172 -10.93 -3.37 -1.92
N TYR A 173 -10.30 -3.79 -0.81
CA TYR A 173 -9.22 -4.78 -0.82
C TYR A 173 -9.31 -5.87 0.25
N TYR A 174 -10.24 -5.81 1.21
CA TYR A 174 -10.25 -6.73 2.36
C TYR A 174 -10.17 -8.21 1.98
N ASP A 175 -11.02 -8.65 1.05
CA ASP A 175 -11.06 -10.07 0.67
C ASP A 175 -9.82 -10.51 -0.11
N LEU A 176 -9.26 -9.63 -0.96
CA LEU A 176 -8.01 -9.89 -1.68
C LEU A 176 -6.82 -9.98 -0.71
N LEU A 177 -6.75 -9.08 0.27
CA LEU A 177 -5.72 -9.09 1.30
C LEU A 177 -5.79 -10.36 2.16
N LEU A 178 -6.99 -10.75 2.56
CA LEU A 178 -7.21 -11.98 3.32
C LEU A 178 -6.84 -13.23 2.49
N LYS A 179 -7.26 -13.26 1.22
CA LYS A 179 -7.06 -14.42 0.33
C LYS A 179 -5.59 -14.65 -0.03
N PHE A 180 -4.84 -13.59 -0.32
CA PHE A 180 -3.46 -13.71 -0.79
C PHE A 180 -2.42 -13.64 0.32
N PHE A 181 -2.68 -12.86 1.37
CA PHE A 181 -1.69 -12.59 2.40
C PHE A 181 -2.13 -13.02 3.79
N ASN A 182 -3.39 -13.46 3.96
CA ASN A 182 -3.98 -13.76 5.27
C ASN A 182 -3.90 -12.56 6.24
N LEU A 183 -4.08 -11.35 5.70
CA LEU A 183 -3.96 -10.09 6.46
C LEU A 183 -5.27 -9.31 6.50
N SER A 184 -5.49 -8.65 7.64
CA SER A 184 -6.39 -7.49 7.76
C SER A 184 -5.54 -6.23 7.69
N PHE A 185 -6.01 -5.18 7.02
CA PHE A 185 -5.30 -3.91 7.00
C PHE A 185 -5.72 -3.05 8.20
N ASP A 186 -4.80 -2.70 9.09
CA ASP A 186 -5.08 -1.80 10.22
C ASP A 186 -3.85 -0.93 10.42
N SER A 187 -3.95 0.38 10.14
CA SER A 187 -2.80 1.28 10.03
C SER A 187 -1.84 1.19 11.22
N PHE A 188 -2.34 1.51 12.41
CA PHE A 188 -1.53 1.49 13.63
C PHE A 188 -1.51 0.12 14.31
N GLY A 189 -2.15 -0.88 13.72
CA GLY A 189 -2.13 -2.24 14.25
C GLY A 189 -1.16 -3.19 13.59
N ASN A 190 -0.83 -2.93 12.34
CA ASN A 190 0.09 -3.77 11.58
C ASN A 190 1.54 -3.29 11.72
N ILE A 191 1.75 -2.11 12.29
CA ILE A 191 3.08 -1.53 12.46
C ILE A 191 3.44 -1.39 13.95
N SER A 192 4.71 -1.67 14.27
CA SER A 192 5.18 -1.52 15.65
C SER A 192 5.35 -0.03 16.01
N LEU A 193 5.10 0.30 17.28
CA LEU A 193 5.34 1.65 17.79
C LEU A 193 6.81 2.07 17.63
N MET A 194 7.73 1.11 17.74
CA MET A 194 9.16 1.35 17.55
C MET A 194 9.49 1.82 16.13
N LEU A 195 8.87 1.22 15.12
CA LEU A 195 9.05 1.63 13.71
C LEU A 195 8.47 3.01 13.46
N LEU A 196 7.30 3.32 14.02
CA LEU A 196 6.70 4.65 13.94
C LEU A 196 7.61 5.71 14.57
N SER A 197 8.18 5.43 15.73
CA SER A 197 9.13 6.33 16.40
C SER A 197 10.43 6.50 15.60
N ARG A 198 10.97 5.41 15.03
CA ARG A 198 12.16 5.45 14.14
C ARG A 198 11.87 6.31 12.92
N PHE A 199 10.72 6.12 12.28
CA PHE A 199 10.32 6.93 11.13
C PHE A 199 10.13 8.41 11.49
N ALA A 200 9.49 8.70 12.63
CA ALA A 200 9.32 10.06 13.12
C ALA A 200 10.65 10.77 13.39
N TYR A 201 11.67 10.01 13.84
CA TYR A 201 13.04 10.51 13.96
C TYR A 201 13.66 10.77 12.58
N LEU A 202 13.65 9.78 11.68
CA LEU A 202 14.20 9.90 10.32
C LEU A 202 13.60 11.07 9.54
N ARG A 203 12.29 11.30 9.68
CA ARG A 203 11.58 12.40 9.04
C ARG A 203 12.14 13.78 9.38
N ARG A 204 12.83 13.94 10.51
CA ARG A 204 13.48 15.21 10.89
C ARG A 204 14.68 15.55 10.00
N HIS A 205 15.26 14.55 9.33
CA HIS A 205 16.39 14.72 8.42
C HIS A 205 15.95 14.98 6.98
N PHE A 206 14.65 14.87 6.68
CA PHE A 206 14.12 15.07 5.33
C PHE A 206 14.00 16.56 5.01
N SER A 207 14.31 16.94 3.77
CA SER A 207 14.15 18.32 3.32
C SER A 207 12.68 18.72 3.27
N VAL A 208 12.41 20.02 3.40
CA VAL A 208 11.03 20.57 3.33
C VAL A 208 10.41 20.38 1.94
N GLU A 209 11.24 20.30 0.90
CA GLU A 209 10.83 20.12 -0.49
C GLU A 209 10.45 18.66 -0.81
N LEU A 210 10.90 17.70 0.00
CA LEU A 210 10.59 16.28 -0.18
C LEU A 210 9.11 16.00 0.09
N ASN A 211 8.38 15.56 -0.93
CA ASN A 211 7.00 15.15 -0.75
C ASN A 211 6.92 13.69 -0.29
N LEU A 212 6.46 13.53 0.95
CA LEU A 212 6.25 12.22 1.56
C LEU A 212 4.87 11.67 1.21
N TYR A 213 4.82 10.39 0.82
CA TYR A 213 3.61 9.64 0.54
C TYR A 213 3.62 8.31 1.26
N GLU A 214 2.42 7.82 1.59
CA GLU A 214 2.24 6.49 2.15
C GLU A 214 1.75 5.52 1.08
N GLY A 215 2.37 4.35 0.98
CA GLY A 215 1.95 3.25 0.12
C GLY A 215 1.83 1.95 0.90
N ASN A 216 1.39 0.89 0.23
CA ASN A 216 1.38 -0.44 0.82
C ASN A 216 1.78 -1.50 -0.21
N ILE A 217 2.78 -2.30 0.14
CA ILE A 217 3.35 -3.33 -0.73
C ILE A 217 2.30 -4.33 -1.20
N TYR A 218 1.41 -4.78 -0.32
CA TYR A 218 0.37 -5.76 -0.67
C TYR A 218 -0.65 -5.18 -1.64
N LEU A 219 -1.02 -3.90 -1.47
CA LEU A 219 -1.90 -3.21 -2.42
C LEU A 219 -1.23 -3.04 -3.79
N ILE A 220 0.07 -2.70 -3.82
CA ILE A 220 0.84 -2.59 -5.06
C ILE A 220 0.86 -3.94 -5.80
N ILE A 221 1.11 -5.05 -5.09
CA ILE A 221 1.08 -6.40 -5.65
C ILE A 221 -0.32 -6.76 -6.19
N ILE A 222 -1.38 -6.42 -5.44
CA ILE A 222 -2.76 -6.63 -5.91
C ILE A 222 -3.03 -5.84 -7.19
N GLU A 223 -2.57 -4.59 -7.29
CA GLU A 223 -2.78 -3.78 -8.50
C GLU A 223 -1.95 -4.29 -9.69
N LEU A 224 -0.74 -4.83 -9.45
CA LEU A 224 0.04 -5.53 -10.49
C LEU A 224 -0.69 -6.78 -11.00
N LEU A 225 -1.34 -7.52 -10.09
CA LEU A 225 -2.16 -8.69 -10.42
C LEU A 225 -3.41 -8.29 -11.20
N ARG A 226 -4.11 -7.23 -10.79
CA ARG A 226 -5.27 -6.64 -11.51
C ARG A 226 -4.89 -6.17 -12.91
N ALA A 227 -3.66 -5.69 -13.09
CA ALA A 227 -3.14 -5.28 -14.39
C ALA A 227 -2.64 -6.46 -15.26
N LYS A 228 -2.73 -7.70 -14.76
CA LYS A 228 -2.24 -8.93 -15.43
C LYS A 228 -0.76 -8.86 -15.79
N ILE A 229 0.03 -8.10 -15.01
CA ILE A 229 1.49 -8.02 -15.13
C ILE A 229 2.14 -9.22 -14.45
N ILE A 230 1.47 -9.73 -13.41
CA ILE A 230 1.92 -10.84 -12.58
C ILE A 230 0.78 -11.84 -12.45
N GLN A 231 1.11 -13.09 -12.16
CA GLN A 231 0.15 -14.17 -11.98
C GLN A 231 -0.06 -14.48 -10.50
N LYS A 232 -1.18 -15.13 -10.19
CA LYS A 232 -1.52 -15.57 -8.82
C LYS A 232 -0.44 -16.46 -8.20
N LYS A 233 0.18 -17.34 -9.00
CA LYS A 233 1.25 -18.23 -8.52
C LYS A 233 2.45 -17.43 -7.99
N ASP A 234 2.77 -16.30 -8.64
CA ASP A 234 3.91 -15.46 -8.29
C ASP A 234 3.70 -14.81 -6.93
N VAL A 235 2.46 -14.40 -6.62
CA VAL A 235 2.09 -13.82 -5.31
C VAL A 235 2.27 -14.80 -4.15
N LEU A 236 1.92 -16.08 -4.35
CA LEU A 236 2.06 -17.11 -3.31
C LEU A 236 3.53 -17.44 -3.03
N VAL A 237 4.38 -17.42 -4.07
CA VAL A 237 5.81 -17.72 -3.95
C VAL A 237 6.61 -16.49 -3.47
N PHE A 238 6.15 -15.27 -3.76
CA PHE A 238 6.80 -14.02 -3.38
C PHE A 238 7.11 -13.91 -1.88
N MET A 239 6.21 -14.44 -1.03
CA MET A 239 6.33 -14.40 0.42
C MET A 239 7.24 -15.50 1.00
N ASP A 240 7.69 -16.44 0.18
CA ASP A 240 8.59 -17.51 0.57
C ASP A 240 10.04 -17.00 0.65
N ILE A 241 10.78 -17.36 1.69
CA ILE A 241 12.14 -16.88 1.93
C ILE A 241 13.12 -17.46 0.91
N GLU A 242 12.99 -18.76 0.60
CA GLU A 242 13.93 -19.49 -0.27
C GLU A 242 13.49 -19.40 -1.73
N ARG A 243 12.21 -19.66 -2.00
CA ARG A 243 11.64 -19.63 -3.35
C ARG A 243 11.31 -18.22 -3.84
N GLY A 244 11.28 -17.25 -2.94
CA GLY A 244 10.98 -15.86 -3.27
C GLY A 244 12.06 -15.20 -4.14
N VAL A 245 13.27 -15.76 -4.21
CA VAL A 245 14.33 -15.25 -5.10
C VAL A 245 13.88 -15.36 -6.56
N ASP A 246 13.52 -16.55 -7.04
CA ASP A 246 13.09 -16.72 -8.43
C ASP A 246 11.83 -15.89 -8.76
N ALA A 247 10.86 -15.87 -7.84
CA ALA A 247 9.66 -15.06 -8.01
C ALA A 247 9.96 -13.56 -8.07
N ARG A 248 10.90 -13.05 -7.28
CA ARG A 248 11.34 -11.65 -7.34
C ARG A 248 12.07 -11.35 -8.64
N LEU A 249 12.84 -12.30 -9.19
CA LEU A 249 13.53 -12.13 -10.48
C LEU A 249 12.52 -11.99 -11.62
N ASP A 250 11.56 -12.92 -11.69
CA ASP A 250 10.51 -12.90 -12.71
C ASP A 250 9.68 -11.62 -12.60
N LEU A 251 9.35 -11.21 -11.38
CA LEU A 251 8.60 -9.99 -11.09
C LEU A 251 9.37 -8.72 -11.47
N ALA A 252 10.66 -8.62 -11.12
CA ALA A 252 11.51 -7.49 -11.50
C ALA A 252 11.62 -7.36 -13.02
N LYS A 253 11.77 -8.48 -13.74
CA LYS A 253 11.83 -8.49 -15.21
C LYS A 253 10.50 -8.05 -15.84
N ALA A 254 9.39 -8.62 -15.39
CA ALA A 254 8.05 -8.26 -15.87
C ALA A 254 7.74 -6.76 -15.64
N ILE A 255 8.08 -6.23 -14.47
CA ILE A 255 7.94 -4.80 -14.14
C ILE A 255 8.85 -3.95 -15.04
N SER A 256 10.13 -4.33 -15.18
CA SER A 256 11.13 -3.60 -15.95
C SER A 256 10.73 -3.46 -17.42
N GLU A 257 10.28 -4.56 -18.03
CA GLU A 257 9.79 -4.59 -19.40
C GLU A 257 8.51 -3.76 -19.55
N LYS A 258 7.52 -3.96 -18.67
CA LYS A 258 6.21 -3.31 -18.79
C LYS A 258 6.26 -1.79 -18.58
N PHE A 259 7.14 -1.32 -17.69
CA PHE A 259 7.21 0.08 -17.27
C PHE A 259 8.42 0.84 -17.83
N ASN A 260 9.17 0.22 -18.73
CA ASN A 260 10.41 0.75 -19.30
C ASN A 260 11.39 1.22 -18.20
N ILE A 261 11.64 0.35 -17.22
CA ILE A 261 12.62 0.58 -16.15
C ILE A 261 13.87 -0.22 -16.48
N PHE A 262 15.01 0.44 -16.52
CA PHE A 262 16.31 -0.20 -16.63
C PHE A 262 16.87 -0.50 -15.24
N ILE A 263 17.33 -1.72 -15.06
CA ILE A 263 17.98 -2.21 -13.86
C ILE A 263 19.27 -2.88 -14.31
N TYR A 264 20.40 -2.47 -13.76
CA TYR A 264 21.70 -3.09 -13.99
C TYR A 264 21.76 -4.46 -13.28
N ASP A 265 22.58 -5.38 -13.80
CA ASP A 265 22.62 -6.76 -13.29
C ASP A 265 23.02 -6.85 -11.82
N GLN A 266 23.93 -5.97 -11.36
CA GLN A 266 24.39 -5.94 -9.96
C GLN A 266 23.24 -5.56 -9.02
N GLU A 267 22.50 -4.50 -9.33
CA GLU A 267 21.36 -4.04 -8.56
C GLU A 267 20.20 -5.03 -8.63
N LEU A 268 19.98 -5.66 -9.79
CA LEU A 268 18.99 -6.72 -9.94
C LEU A 268 19.31 -7.89 -9.00
N GLU A 269 20.57 -8.31 -8.92
CA GLU A 269 21.00 -9.36 -7.99
C GLU A 269 20.70 -8.99 -6.52
N ILE A 270 20.99 -7.75 -6.12
CA ILE A 270 20.70 -7.26 -4.76
C ILE A 270 19.20 -7.25 -4.49
N LEU A 271 18.39 -6.71 -5.42
CA LEU A 271 16.92 -6.65 -5.31
C LEU A 271 16.31 -8.04 -5.10
N VAL A 272 16.79 -9.01 -5.87
CA VAL A 272 16.21 -10.36 -5.90
C VAL A 272 16.63 -11.17 -4.67
N LYS A 273 17.86 -11.01 -4.19
CA LYS A 273 18.36 -11.67 -2.97
C LYS A 273 17.77 -11.06 -1.69
N ASN A 274 17.47 -9.76 -1.69
CA ASN A 274 17.02 -9.04 -0.50
C ASN A 274 15.56 -8.61 -0.61
N GLY A 275 14.65 -9.32 0.08
CA GLY A 275 13.23 -8.97 0.08
C GLY A 275 12.93 -7.52 0.46
N ARG A 276 13.68 -6.93 1.41
CA ARG A 276 13.54 -5.52 1.81
C ARG A 276 13.89 -4.53 0.69
N ALA A 277 14.95 -4.83 -0.08
CA ALA A 277 15.34 -4.02 -1.23
C ALA A 277 14.23 -4.06 -2.29
N PHE A 278 13.66 -5.25 -2.51
CA PHE A 278 12.54 -5.44 -3.42
C PHE A 278 11.27 -4.70 -2.98
N GLU A 279 10.94 -4.73 -1.69
CA GLU A 279 9.81 -3.99 -1.11
C GLU A 279 9.98 -2.48 -1.33
N SER A 280 11.18 -1.93 -1.09
CA SER A 280 11.50 -0.54 -1.40
C SER A 280 11.38 -0.22 -2.89
N PHE A 281 11.78 -1.14 -3.77
CA PHE A 281 11.59 -1.00 -5.22
C PHE A 281 10.12 -0.93 -5.63
N LEU A 282 9.26 -1.77 -5.05
CA LEU A 282 7.81 -1.70 -5.30
C LEU A 282 7.20 -0.36 -4.85
N LEU A 283 7.65 0.19 -3.73
CA LEU A 283 7.23 1.52 -3.27
C LEU A 283 7.69 2.62 -4.23
N ALA A 284 8.92 2.56 -4.73
CA ALA A 284 9.42 3.50 -5.73
C ALA A 284 8.63 3.40 -7.05
N LEU A 285 8.26 2.19 -7.46
CA LEU A 285 7.39 1.94 -8.61
C LEU A 285 6.01 2.59 -8.42
N ALA A 286 5.42 2.50 -7.22
CA ALA A 286 4.16 3.18 -6.92
C ALA A 286 4.30 4.71 -7.04
N GLY A 287 5.41 5.25 -6.56
CA GLY A 287 5.70 6.68 -6.67
C GLY A 287 5.92 7.18 -8.09
N LYS A 288 6.52 6.37 -8.99
CA LYS A 288 6.60 6.67 -10.42
C LYS A 288 5.22 6.96 -11.03
N ASN A 289 4.18 6.27 -10.57
CA ASN A 289 2.81 6.48 -11.05
C ASN A 289 2.18 7.79 -10.56
N ILE A 290 2.68 8.39 -9.47
CA ILE A 290 2.25 9.71 -9.00
C ILE A 290 2.56 10.76 -10.08
N HIS A 291 3.77 10.75 -10.65
CA HIS A 291 4.14 11.66 -11.74
C HIS A 291 3.32 11.48 -13.02
N GLN A 292 2.64 10.34 -13.17
CA GLN A 292 1.78 10.04 -14.30
C GLN A 292 0.29 10.27 -13.99
N ASN A 293 -0.05 10.76 -12.79
CA ASN A 293 -1.43 10.85 -12.27
C ASN A 293 -2.19 9.51 -12.35
N LYS A 294 -1.48 8.39 -12.25
CA LYS A 294 -2.04 7.03 -12.28
C LYS A 294 -2.17 6.47 -10.86
N ILE A 295 -2.92 7.18 -10.02
CA ILE A 295 -3.24 6.78 -8.65
C ILE A 295 -4.74 6.59 -8.50
N ARG A 296 -5.15 5.63 -7.66
CA ARG A 296 -6.57 5.44 -7.36
C ARG A 296 -7.11 6.65 -6.61
N PRO A 297 -8.27 7.20 -7.04
CA PRO A 297 -8.87 8.30 -6.33
C PRO A 297 -9.39 7.83 -4.97
N LEU A 298 -9.01 8.56 -3.94
CA LEU A 298 -9.60 8.40 -2.61
C LEU A 298 -10.85 9.29 -2.52
N PRO A 299 -11.97 8.80 -2.00
CA PRO A 299 -13.14 9.64 -1.76
C PRO A 299 -12.84 10.69 -0.69
N SER A 300 -13.58 11.80 -0.70
CA SER A 300 -13.38 12.94 0.21
C SER A 300 -13.46 12.58 1.69
N TRP A 301 -14.10 11.46 2.06
CA TRP A 301 -14.16 10.98 3.43
C TRP A 301 -12.93 10.16 3.85
N ALA A 302 -12.18 9.61 2.91
CA ALA A 302 -10.97 8.82 3.15
C ALA A 302 -9.69 9.67 3.03
N GLN A 303 -9.77 10.77 2.27
CA GLN A 303 -8.71 11.77 2.19
C GLN A 303 -8.66 12.54 3.50
N MET A 304 -7.57 12.38 4.25
CA MET A 304 -7.20 13.33 5.29
C MET A 304 -6.17 14.27 4.68
N ASP A 305 -6.22 15.56 5.02
CA ASP A 305 -5.33 16.59 4.47
C ASP A 305 -3.83 16.24 4.62
N SER A 306 -3.49 15.34 5.56
CA SER A 306 -2.14 14.87 5.83
C SER A 306 -1.84 13.43 5.40
N SER A 307 -2.82 12.62 4.98
CA SER A 307 -2.58 11.16 4.79
C SER A 307 -1.78 10.81 3.56
N ARG A 308 -1.76 11.66 2.52
CA ARG A 308 -1.06 11.48 1.22
C ARG A 308 -0.87 9.99 0.85
N PHE A 309 -1.95 9.22 0.97
CA PHE A 309 -1.93 7.78 0.76
C PHE A 309 -2.14 7.49 -0.72
N VAL A 310 -1.32 6.60 -1.28
CA VAL A 310 -1.33 6.29 -2.70
C VAL A 310 -1.46 4.80 -2.96
N VAL A 311 -2.33 4.48 -3.91
CA VAL A 311 -2.42 3.16 -4.52
C VAL A 311 -2.26 3.32 -6.02
N PRO A 312 -1.22 2.75 -6.64
CA PRO A 312 -0.97 2.95 -8.07
C PRO A 312 -2.01 2.20 -8.92
N ILE A 313 -2.39 2.80 -10.06
CA ILE A 313 -3.15 2.12 -11.11
C ILE A 313 -2.17 1.66 -12.17
N PHE A 314 -2.04 0.34 -12.33
CA PHE A 314 -1.18 -0.25 -13.37
C PHE A 314 -1.95 -0.72 -14.61
N LYS A 315 -3.28 -0.85 -14.51
CA LYS A 315 -4.13 -1.17 -15.66
C LYS A 315 -3.96 -0.06 -16.69
N LEU A 316 -3.60 -0.40 -17.92
CA LEU A 316 -3.78 0.51 -19.04
C LEU A 316 -5.28 0.74 -19.13
N LEU A 317 -5.72 2.00 -18.99
CA LEU A 317 -7.05 2.36 -19.47
C LEU A 317 -7.05 1.99 -20.95
N SER A 318 -7.67 0.86 -21.31
CA SER A 318 -8.22 0.72 -22.65
C SER A 318 -9.06 1.97 -22.82
N MET A 319 -8.69 2.83 -23.76
CA MET A 319 -9.49 4.00 -24.11
C MET A 319 -10.93 3.49 -24.27
N ALA A 320 -11.76 3.78 -23.27
CA ALA A 320 -13.18 3.59 -23.40
C ALA A 320 -13.57 4.63 -24.44
N ASN A 321 -14.03 4.15 -25.58
CA ASN A 321 -14.63 4.94 -26.63
C ASN A 321 -15.55 6.00 -26.00
N CYS A 322 -15.18 7.26 -26.14
CA CYS A 322 -16.11 8.36 -26.24
C CYS A 322 -16.02 8.89 -27.66
#